data_AF-A0A6A7Y893-F1
#
_entry.id   AF-A0A6A7Y893-F1
#
_cell.length_a   1.000
_cell.length_b   1.000
_cell.length_c   1.000
_cell.angle_alpha   90.00
_cell.angle_beta   90.00
_cell.angle_gamma   90.00
#
_symmetry.space_group_name_H-M   'P 1'
#
loop_
_entity.id
_entity.type
_entity.pdbx_description
1 polymer ?
#
loop_
_entity_poly.entity_id
_entity_poly.type
_entity_poly.pdbx_seq_one_letter_code
_entity_poly.pdbx_strand_id
1 'polypeptide(L)'
;MELAQRGVSVTIAFPPDTDTPQLAEEAKTKPASTQRFTEGGGVFSAEVVARDILKAAMKGQFLVTTGTPLKIQMHLQDLLGPYLRSKQRRAIKAVSAVDRRTR
;
A
#
# COMPACT_ATOMS: atom_id res chain seq x y z
N MET A 1 6.68 14.67 -5.76
CA MET A 1 5.29 14.98 -5.37
C MET A 1 4.56 15.51 -6.61
N GLU A 2 4.59 14.74 -7.70
CA GLU A 2 4.18 15.27 -9.02
C GLU A 2 2.67 15.27 -9.20
N LEU A 3 2.02 14.17 -8.82
CA LEU A 3 0.58 13.98 -9.05
C LEU A 3 -0.30 14.70 -8.03
N ALA A 4 0.27 15.08 -6.88
CA ALA A 4 -0.48 15.70 -5.78
C ALA A 4 -1.06 17.08 -6.15
N GLN A 5 -0.39 17.82 -7.04
CA GLN A 5 -0.90 19.12 -7.54
C GLN A 5 -2.15 18.97 -8.40
N ARG A 6 -2.35 17.79 -9.00
CA ARG A 6 -3.50 17.45 -9.84
C ARG A 6 -4.65 16.79 -9.07
N GLY A 7 -4.55 16.73 -7.73
CA GLY A 7 -5.54 16.06 -6.89
C GLY A 7 -5.53 14.53 -6.99
N VAL A 8 -4.49 13.94 -7.60
CA VAL A 8 -4.37 12.48 -7.74
C VAL A 8 -3.62 11.91 -6.55
N SER A 9 -4.23 10.95 -5.86
CA SER A 9 -3.59 10.15 -4.80
C SER A 9 -3.01 8.86 -5.36
N VAL A 10 -1.89 8.42 -4.78
CA VAL A 10 -1.24 7.15 -5.11
C VAL A 10 -1.27 6.25 -3.88
N THR A 11 -1.58 4.97 -4.12
CA THR A 11 -1.56 3.91 -3.10
C THR A 11 -0.70 2.76 -3.63
N ILE A 12 0.26 2.32 -2.83
CA ILE A 12 1.12 1.17 -3.12
C ILE A 12 0.60 -0.01 -2.30
N ALA A 13 0.27 -1.09 -3.00
CA ALA A 13 -0.17 -2.33 -2.37
C ALA A 13 1.01 -3.29 -2.17
N PHE A 14 1.15 -3.81 -0.96
CA PHE A 14 2.04 -4.92 -0.59
C PHE A 14 1.16 -6.08 -0.11
N PRO A 15 0.49 -6.80 -1.03
CA PRO A 15 -0.40 -7.89 -0.64
C PRO A 15 0.40 -9.06 -0.06
N PRO A 16 -0.17 -9.81 0.91
CA PRO A 16 0.35 -11.12 1.31
C PRO A 16 0.09 -12.17 0.23
N ASP A 17 0.48 -13.42 0.48
CA ASP A 17 0.10 -14.56 -0.35
C ASP A 17 -1.43 -14.56 -0.56
N THR A 18 -1.84 -14.54 -1.82
CA THR A 18 -3.24 -14.40 -2.23
C THR A 18 -3.65 -15.63 -3.03
N ASP A 19 -4.82 -16.18 -2.70
CA ASP A 19 -5.41 -17.32 -3.41
C ASP A 19 -5.71 -16.94 -4.86
N THR A 20 -4.79 -17.35 -5.73
CA THR A 20 -4.77 -17.01 -7.14
C THR A 20 -4.22 -18.19 -7.93
N PRO A 21 -4.62 -18.35 -9.21
CA PRO A 21 -4.02 -19.35 -10.08
C PRO A 21 -2.49 -19.21 -10.14
N GLN A 22 -1.96 -17.99 -10.12
CA GLN A 22 -0.51 -17.74 -10.12
C GLN A 22 0.17 -18.35 -8.90
N LEU A 23 -0.34 -18.12 -7.67
CA LEU A 23 0.26 -18.68 -6.46
C LEU A 23 0.21 -20.22 -6.48
N ALA A 24 -0.87 -20.81 -7.00
CA ALA A 24 -1.02 -22.25 -7.14
C ALA A 24 0.02 -22.86 -8.11
N GLU A 25 0.31 -22.18 -9.23
CA GLU A 25 1.35 -22.61 -10.16
C GLU A 25 2.76 -22.45 -9.56
N GLU A 26 3.04 -21.33 -8.90
CA GLU A 26 4.33 -21.10 -8.23
C GLU A 26 4.62 -22.14 -7.14
N ALA A 27 3.59 -22.58 -6.41
CA ALA A 27 3.72 -23.58 -5.36
C ALA A 27 4.27 -24.93 -5.86
N LYS A 28 4.01 -25.31 -7.12
CA LYS A 28 4.46 -26.58 -7.71
C LYS A 28 5.98 -26.67 -7.83
N THR A 29 6.66 -25.54 -8.02
CA THR A 29 8.11 -25.47 -8.20
C THR A 29 8.83 -24.75 -7.06
N LYS A 30 8.10 -24.22 -6.07
CA LYS A 30 8.66 -23.49 -4.93
C LYS A 30 9.54 -24.43 -4.08
N PRO A 31 10.81 -24.10 -3.79
CA PRO A 31 11.66 -24.94 -2.94
C PRO A 31 11.08 -25.11 -1.52
N ALA A 32 11.28 -26.27 -0.91
CA ALA A 32 10.77 -26.56 0.44
C ALA A 32 11.22 -25.56 1.51
N SER A 33 12.43 -25.00 1.37
CA SER A 33 12.94 -23.94 2.26
C SER A 33 12.08 -22.67 2.20
N THR A 34 11.71 -22.26 0.99
CA THR A 34 10.86 -21.08 0.77
C THR A 34 9.42 -21.34 1.19
N GLN A 35 8.88 -22.55 0.94
CA GLN A 35 7.53 -22.93 1.39
C GLN A 35 7.40 -22.78 2.92
N ARG A 36 8.32 -23.38 3.68
CA ARG A 36 8.35 -23.30 5.15
C ARG A 36 8.45 -21.87 5.67
N PHE A 37 9.19 -21.01 4.97
CA PHE A 37 9.29 -19.60 5.35
C PHE A 37 7.97 -18.85 5.13
N THR A 38 7.28 -19.13 4.03
CA THR A 38 6.02 -18.45 3.67
C THR A 38 4.78 -19.00 4.37
N GLU A 39 4.81 -20.25 4.86
CA GLU A 39 3.67 -20.93 5.52
C GLU A 39 3.07 -20.12 6.69
N GLY A 40 3.90 -19.40 7.46
CA GLY A 40 3.44 -18.62 8.61
C GLY A 40 2.66 -17.33 8.26
N GLY A 41 2.71 -16.88 7.00
CA GLY A 41 2.05 -15.65 6.55
C GLY A 41 0.56 -15.79 6.27
N GLY A 42 0.09 -17.02 6.04
CA GLY A 42 -1.28 -17.33 5.62
C GLY A 42 -1.59 -16.94 4.17
N VAL A 43 -2.63 -17.55 3.60
CA VAL A 43 -3.15 -17.25 2.26
C VAL A 43 -4.50 -16.55 2.39
N PHE A 44 -4.67 -15.42 1.71
CA PHE A 44 -5.89 -14.61 1.75
C PHE A 44 -6.68 -14.71 0.46
N SER A 45 -8.02 -14.63 0.53
CA SER A 45 -8.83 -14.59 -0.69
C SER A 45 -8.59 -13.29 -1.49
N ALA A 46 -8.67 -13.39 -2.81
CA ALA A 46 -8.51 -12.24 -3.70
C ALA A 46 -9.51 -11.11 -3.37
N GLU A 47 -10.73 -11.44 -2.97
CA GLU A 47 -11.77 -10.48 -2.58
C GLU A 47 -11.38 -9.67 -1.35
N VAL A 48 -10.79 -10.33 -0.34
CA VAL A 48 -10.35 -9.67 0.89
C VAL A 48 -9.21 -8.70 0.59
N VAL A 49 -8.24 -9.13 -0.22
CA VAL A 49 -7.10 -8.30 -0.64
C VAL A 49 -7.58 -7.12 -1.48
N ALA A 50 -8.42 -7.35 -2.47
CA ALA A 50 -8.99 -6.31 -3.33
C ALA A 50 -9.77 -5.27 -2.53
N ARG A 51 -10.63 -5.72 -1.59
CA ARG A 51 -11.40 -4.82 -0.72
C ARG A 51 -10.49 -3.91 0.10
N ASP A 52 -9.41 -4.45 0.67
CA ASP A 52 -8.47 -3.66 1.47
C ASP A 52 -7.74 -2.63 0.60
N ILE A 53 -7.28 -3.02 -0.60
CA ILE A 53 -6.65 -2.11 -1.57
C ILE A 53 -7.58 -0.97 -1.96
N LEU A 54 -8.82 -1.29 -2.35
CA LEU A 54 -9.82 -0.28 -2.74
C LEU A 54 -10.13 0.67 -1.59
N LYS A 55 -10.33 0.14 -0.38
CA LYS A 55 -10.59 0.94 0.82
C LYS A 55 -9.43 1.89 1.14
N ALA A 56 -8.19 1.45 0.97
CA ALA A 56 -7.02 2.29 1.18
C ALA A 56 -6.89 3.38 0.11
N ALA A 57 -7.10 3.02 -1.15
CA ALA A 57 -7.09 3.96 -2.28
C ALA A 57 -8.15 5.06 -2.11
N MET A 58 -9.39 4.70 -1.78
CA MET A 58 -10.47 5.66 -1.52
C MET A 58 -10.18 6.58 -0.32
N LYS A 59 -9.42 6.11 0.67
CA LYS A 59 -8.97 6.91 1.82
C LYS A 59 -7.72 7.74 1.54
N GLY A 60 -7.13 7.62 0.35
CA GLY A 60 -5.86 8.26 0.00
C GLY A 60 -4.70 7.82 0.89
N GLN A 61 -4.74 6.56 1.37
CA GLN A 61 -3.65 5.96 2.14
C GLN A 61 -2.51 5.59 1.19
N PHE A 62 -1.28 5.96 1.54
CA PHE A 62 -0.14 5.75 0.66
C PHE A 62 0.28 4.29 0.56
N LEU A 63 0.18 3.53 1.65
CA LEU A 63 0.53 2.11 1.71
C LEU A 63 -0.67 1.28 2.15
N VAL A 64 -0.78 0.06 1.61
CA VAL A 64 -1.79 -0.92 2.01
C VAL A 64 -1.24 -2.33 1.99
N THR A 65 -1.66 -3.13 2.97
CA THR A 65 -1.43 -4.57 3.06
C THR A 65 -2.64 -5.24 3.73
N THR A 66 -2.69 -6.57 3.72
CA THR A 66 -3.79 -7.39 4.25
C THR A 66 -3.28 -8.27 5.39
N GLY A 67 -4.13 -8.51 6.40
CA GLY A 67 -3.76 -9.25 7.61
C GLY A 67 -3.20 -8.38 8.74
N THR A 68 -3.48 -8.76 9.98
CA THR A 68 -3.13 -7.98 11.18
C THR A 68 -1.63 -7.88 11.44
N PRO A 69 -0.83 -8.96 11.35
CA PRO A 69 0.61 -8.89 11.64
C PRO A 69 1.34 -7.93 10.69
N LEU A 70 1.05 -8.02 9.38
CA LEU A 70 1.65 -7.14 8.36
C LEU A 70 1.19 -5.69 8.53
N LYS A 71 -0.08 -5.45 8.88
CA LYS A 71 -0.57 -4.09 9.19
C LYS A 71 0.18 -3.49 10.37
N ILE A 72 0.41 -4.25 11.44
CA ILE A 72 1.17 -3.77 12.61
C ILE A 72 2.59 -3.40 12.21
N GLN A 73 3.29 -4.27 11.46
CA GLN A 73 4.64 -3.99 10.98
C GLN A 73 4.69 -2.71 10.14
N MET A 74 3.74 -2.54 9.21
CA MET A 74 3.65 -1.35 8.36
C MET A 74 3.38 -0.07 9.17
N HIS A 75 2.50 -0.14 10.17
CA HIS A 75 2.19 1.00 11.03
C HIS A 75 3.34 1.36 11.98
N LEU A 76 4.10 0.37 12.45
CA LEU A 76 5.26 0.59 13.31
C LEU A 76 6.38 1.34 12.56
N GLN A 77 6.61 1.00 11.30
CA GLN A 77 7.62 1.66 10.45
C GLN A 77 7.21 3.10 10.06
N ASP A 78 5.90 3.41 10.05
CA ASP A 78 5.36 4.69 9.56
C ASP A 78 4.83 5.59 10.70
N LEU A 79 5.44 5.54 11.89
CA LEU A 79 4.94 6.22 13.08
C LEU A 79 4.78 7.75 12.91
N LEU A 80 5.75 8.40 12.25
CA LEU A 80 5.73 9.85 11.97
C LEU A 80 5.08 10.20 10.62
N GLY A 81 4.72 9.19 9.83
CA GLY A 81 4.19 9.34 8.48
C GLY A 81 3.00 10.28 8.36
N PRO A 82 1.94 10.13 9.16
CA PRO A 82 0.76 10.98 9.08
C PRO A 82 1.08 12.47 9.30
N TYR A 83 1.95 12.75 10.26
CA TYR A 83 2.38 14.11 10.59
C TYR A 83 3.20 14.74 9.45
N LEU A 84 4.21 14.02 8.96
CA LEU A 84 5.08 14.49 7.87
C LEU A 84 4.27 14.69 6.58
N ARG A 85 3.37 13.76 6.24
CA ARG A 85 2.49 13.87 5.06
C ARG A 85 1.55 15.07 5.14
N SER A 86 1.06 15.41 6.34
CA SER A 86 0.23 16.61 6.53
C SER A 86 1.02 17.88 6.21
N LYS A 87 2.26 18.00 6.72
CA LYS A 87 3.12 19.15 6.41
C LYS A 87 3.49 19.22 4.93
N GLN A 88 3.86 18.09 4.32
CA GLN A 88 4.18 18.05 2.89
C GLN A 88 2.97 18.44 2.02
N ARG A 89 1.76 17.97 2.34
CA ARG A 89 0.53 18.38 1.63
C ARG A 89 0.27 19.90 1.73
N ARG A 90 0.51 20.51 2.90
CA ARG A 90 0.39 21.97 3.06
C ARG A 90 1.39 22.72 2.18
N ALA A 91 2.65 22.25 2.14
CA ALA A 91 3.68 22.84 1.30
C ALA A 91 3.34 22.74 -0.20
N ILE A 92 2.88 21.58 -0.70
CA ILE A 92 2.44 21.45 -2.10
C ILE A 92 1.30 22.42 -2.41
N LYS A 93 0.29 22.53 -1.53
CA LYS A 93 -0.85 23.44 -1.75
C LYS A 93 -0.39 24.89 -1.88
N ALA A 94 0.58 25.30 -1.06
CA ALA A 94 1.17 26.64 -1.16
C ALA A 94 1.90 26.83 -2.51
N VAL A 95 2.75 25.89 -2.92
CA VAL A 95 3.50 25.96 -4.18
C VAL A 95 2.59 25.93 -5.42
N SER A 96 1.58 25.04 -5.42
CA SER A 96 0.60 24.94 -6.52
C SER A 96 -0.41 26.09 -6.59
N ALA A 97 -0.55 26.88 -5.53
CA ALA A 97 -1.28 28.14 -5.56
C ALA A 97 -0.45 29.26 -6.21
N VAL A 98 0.87 29.25 -6.00
CA VAL A 98 1.81 30.18 -6.66
C VAL A 98 1.90 29.89 -8.16
N ASP A 99 2.12 28.62 -8.56
CA ASP A 99 2.28 28.24 -9.97
C ASP A 99 1.03 28.55 -10.83
N ARG A 100 -0.17 28.43 -10.24
CA ARG A 100 -1.44 28.81 -10.90
C ARG A 100 -1.64 30.32 -11.06
N ARG A 101 -0.89 31.15 -10.35
CA ARG A 101 -0.99 32.61 -10.42
C ARG A 101 0.00 33.22 -11.40
N THR A 102 1.00 32.43 -11.81
CA THR A 102 2.08 32.82 -12.73
C THR A 102 1.90 32.25 -14.14
N ARG A 103 0.82 31.51 -14.40
CA ARG A 103 0.37 31.05 -15.73
C ARG A 103 -0.92 31.76 -16.09
#